data_AF-A0ABD3JP93-F1
#
_entry.id   AF-A0ABD3JP93-F1
#
_cell.length_a   1.000
_cell.length_b   1.000
_cell.length_c   1.000
_cell.angle_alpha   90.00
_cell.angle_beta   90.00
_cell.angle_gamma   90.00
#
_symmetry.space_group_name_H-M   'P 1'
#
loop_
_entity.id
_entity.type
_entity.pdbx_description
1 polymer ?
#
loop_
_entity_poly.entity_id
_entity_poly.type
_entity_poly.pdbx_seq_one_letter_code
_entity_poly.pdbx_strand_id
1 'polypeptide(L)'
;MPPCKECEYQETINRGVIKTCLDYFRWDGKKFRSLHYYEYGWPLLGLKLTRRGTCTMLLATKLAHQVIDTACKLHDKNYFGNYNLINNNCEHFVTFCQMDIHSSEQTAFVSDCERKIKEAKEWTMKLLQRN
;
A
#
# COMPACT_ATOMS: atom_id res chain seq x y z
N MET A 1 12.63 -9.80 -22.51
CA MET A 1 13.57 -8.76 -22.05
C MET A 1 14.65 -9.43 -21.20
N PRO A 2 15.95 -9.17 -21.45
CA PRO A 2 17.05 -9.87 -20.78
C PRO A 2 17.20 -9.42 -19.30
N PRO A 3 17.37 -10.34 -18.33
CA PRO A 3 17.32 -10.03 -16.89
C PRO A 3 18.14 -8.81 -16.50
N CYS A 4 17.53 -7.89 -15.73
CA CYS A 4 18.25 -6.73 -15.23
C CYS A 4 19.10 -7.09 -14.02
N LYS A 5 20.40 -6.80 -14.10
CA LYS A 5 21.39 -7.05 -13.04
C LYS A 5 21.15 -6.22 -11.77
N GLU A 6 20.56 -5.04 -11.91
CA GLU A 6 20.28 -4.10 -10.81
C GLU A 6 18.95 -4.36 -10.09
N CYS A 7 18.02 -5.04 -10.78
CA CYS A 7 16.66 -5.22 -10.28
C CYS A 7 16.59 -6.31 -9.18
N GLU A 8 17.57 -7.22 -9.09
CA GLU A 8 17.63 -8.35 -8.12
C GLU A 8 16.31 -9.14 -7.93
N TYR A 9 15.39 -9.05 -8.90
CA TYR A 9 14.03 -9.56 -8.75
C TYR A 9 14.01 -11.08 -8.83
N GLN A 10 13.58 -11.72 -7.73
CA GLN A 10 13.33 -13.16 -7.67
C GLN A 10 11.86 -13.43 -7.33
N GLU A 11 11.11 -13.84 -8.36
CA GLU A 11 9.65 -14.02 -8.35
C GLU A 11 9.14 -15.01 -7.28
N THR A 12 10.00 -15.92 -6.80
CA THR A 12 9.66 -16.98 -5.85
C THR A 12 9.88 -16.62 -4.38
N ILE A 13 10.56 -15.51 -4.07
CA ILE A 13 11.08 -15.24 -2.71
C ILE A 13 10.43 -14.02 -2.06
N ASN A 14 10.01 -13.01 -2.82
CA ASN A 14 9.60 -11.73 -2.25
C ASN A 14 8.08 -11.51 -2.31
N ARG A 15 7.37 -11.85 -1.21
CA ARG A 15 5.96 -11.45 -1.00
C ARG A 15 5.82 -10.04 -0.39
N GLY A 16 6.83 -9.18 -0.52
CA GLY A 16 6.89 -7.86 0.11
C GLY A 16 7.14 -6.75 -0.91
N VAL A 17 7.99 -5.78 -0.53
CA VAL A 17 8.42 -4.70 -1.41
C VAL A 17 9.45 -5.25 -2.39
N ILE A 18 9.34 -4.88 -3.66
CA ILE A 18 10.31 -5.23 -4.70
C ILE A 18 10.92 -3.96 -5.29
N LYS A 19 12.23 -3.96 -5.51
CA LYS A 19 12.92 -2.96 -6.32
C LYS A 19 12.97 -3.47 -7.76
N THR A 20 12.58 -2.63 -8.71
CA THR A 20 12.67 -2.96 -10.13
C THR A 20 12.88 -1.71 -10.96
N CYS A 21 13.30 -1.94 -12.18
CA CYS A 21 13.67 -0.94 -13.16
C CYS A 21 12.39 -0.56 -13.92
N LEU A 22 12.27 0.70 -14.33
CA LEU A 22 10.99 1.22 -14.83
C LEU A 22 10.48 0.49 -16.08
N ASP A 23 11.39 0.09 -16.97
CA ASP A 23 11.05 -0.68 -18.16
C ASP A 23 10.50 -2.07 -17.82
N TYR A 24 11.08 -2.72 -16.79
CA TYR A 24 10.59 -4.00 -16.27
C TYR A 24 9.21 -3.88 -15.64
N PHE A 25 8.97 -2.82 -14.86
CA PHE A 25 7.67 -2.54 -14.28
C PHE A 25 6.59 -2.33 -15.35
N ARG A 26 6.94 -1.65 -16.45
CA ARG A 26 6.02 -1.35 -17.55
C ARG A 26 5.78 -2.54 -18.47
N TRP A 27 6.74 -3.43 -18.62
CA TRP A 27 6.65 -4.56 -19.54
C TRP A 27 5.66 -5.62 -19.04
N ASP A 28 4.65 -5.94 -19.86
CA ASP A 28 3.64 -6.96 -19.51
C ASP A 28 3.89 -8.34 -20.13
N GLY A 29 5.04 -8.52 -20.79
CA GLY A 29 5.34 -9.71 -21.59
C GLY A 29 5.16 -9.50 -23.10
N LYS A 30 4.39 -8.48 -23.52
CA LYS A 30 4.07 -8.18 -24.92
C LYS A 30 4.38 -6.74 -25.32
N LYS A 31 4.08 -5.77 -24.44
CA LYS A 31 4.29 -4.34 -24.68
C LYS A 31 4.55 -3.57 -23.39
N PHE A 32 5.04 -2.35 -23.52
CA PHE A 32 5.13 -1.41 -22.41
C PHE A 32 3.76 -0.82 -22.09
N ARG A 33 3.38 -0.88 -20.82
CA ARG A 33 2.20 -0.21 -20.27
C ARG A 33 2.51 1.23 -19.89
N SER A 34 1.46 2.05 -19.84
CA SER A 34 1.53 3.42 -19.33
C SER A 34 1.74 3.40 -17.82
N LEU A 35 2.53 4.36 -17.34
CA LEU A 35 2.69 4.61 -15.91
C LEU A 35 1.52 5.44 -15.41
N HIS A 36 1.09 5.14 -14.18
CA HIS A 36 0.08 5.90 -13.47
C HIS A 36 0.67 6.30 -12.13
N TYR A 37 0.45 7.55 -11.75
CA TYR A 37 0.93 8.10 -10.50
C TYR A 37 -0.16 7.99 -9.44
N TYR A 38 0.27 7.82 -8.20
CA TYR A 38 -0.60 7.95 -7.05
C TYR A 38 -0.60 9.42 -6.61
N GLU A 39 -1.77 10.03 -6.50
CA GLU A 39 -1.91 11.46 -6.20
C GLU A 39 -2.21 11.71 -4.72
N TYR A 40 -1.67 12.80 -4.19
CA TYR A 40 -1.80 13.23 -2.80
C TYR A 40 -2.57 14.54 -2.70
N GLY A 41 -3.24 14.78 -1.58
CA GLY A 41 -3.97 16.02 -1.32
C GLY A 41 -5.22 16.22 -2.18
N TRP A 42 -5.82 15.14 -2.69
CA TRP A 42 -6.98 15.22 -3.56
C TRP A 42 -8.24 15.62 -2.75
N PRO A 43 -9.13 16.49 -3.28
CA PRO A 43 -10.33 16.87 -2.56
C PRO A 43 -11.29 15.68 -2.36
N LEU A 44 -12.01 15.65 -1.23
CA LEU A 44 -12.92 14.56 -0.84
C LEU A 44 -13.94 14.21 -1.94
N LEU A 45 -14.51 15.22 -2.60
CA LEU A 45 -15.48 15.00 -3.68
C LEU A 45 -14.81 14.33 -4.88
N GLY A 46 -13.57 14.72 -5.21
CA GLY A 46 -12.77 14.09 -6.25
C GLY A 46 -12.42 12.64 -5.90
N LEU A 47 -12.14 12.34 -4.62
CA LEU A 47 -11.84 10.97 -4.18
C LEU A 47 -13.04 10.03 -4.37
N LYS A 48 -14.26 10.51 -4.11
CA LYS A 48 -15.48 9.71 -4.30
C LYS A 48 -15.78 9.39 -5.77
N LEU A 49 -15.30 10.23 -6.70
CA LEU A 49 -15.54 10.10 -8.14
C LEU A 49 -14.39 9.40 -8.87
N THR A 50 -13.24 9.23 -8.21
CA THR A 50 -12.07 8.55 -8.78
C THR A 50 -12.05 7.08 -8.39
N ARG A 51 -11.30 6.29 -9.15
CA ARG A 51 -11.10 4.87 -8.86
C ARG A 51 -10.28 4.76 -7.57
N ARG A 52 -10.79 4.07 -6.54
CA ARG A 52 -10.00 3.74 -5.34
C ARG A 52 -8.68 3.06 -5.75
N GLY A 53 -7.57 3.40 -5.09
CA GLY A 53 -6.25 2.93 -5.51
C GLY A 53 -5.38 3.95 -6.23
N THR A 54 -5.91 5.12 -6.59
CA THR A 54 -5.18 6.09 -7.43
C THR A 54 -4.83 7.39 -6.71
N CYS A 55 -5.51 7.74 -5.62
CA CYS A 55 -5.26 8.97 -4.89
C CYS A 55 -5.70 8.89 -3.44
N THR A 56 -5.24 9.85 -2.64
CA THR A 56 -5.64 10.06 -1.24
C THR A 56 -5.90 11.53 -0.95
N MET A 57 -6.72 11.79 0.08
CA MET A 57 -6.87 13.13 0.67
C MET A 57 -5.66 13.54 1.51
N LEU A 58 -4.82 12.60 1.92
CA LEU A 58 -3.67 12.90 2.75
C LEU A 58 -2.65 13.75 1.99
N LEU A 59 -2.12 14.77 2.67
CA LEU A 59 -1.11 15.66 2.11
C LEU A 59 0.28 15.01 2.16
N ALA A 60 1.05 15.21 1.09
CA ALA A 60 2.45 14.85 1.05
C ALA A 60 3.26 15.65 2.10
N THR A 61 4.01 14.95 2.96
CA THR A 61 4.81 15.61 4.02
C THR A 61 6.32 15.48 3.82
N LYS A 62 6.79 14.47 3.05
CA LYS A 62 8.20 14.22 2.78
C LYS A 62 8.66 14.71 1.40
N LEU A 63 9.93 15.09 1.32
CA LEU A 63 10.62 15.37 0.05
C LEU A 63 11.00 14.06 -0.67
N ALA A 64 11.18 14.11 -1.99
CA ALA A 64 11.43 12.93 -2.82
C ALA A 64 12.59 12.04 -2.31
N HIS A 65 13.71 12.63 -1.88
CA HIS A 65 14.84 11.86 -1.36
C HIS A 65 14.50 11.12 -0.06
N GLN A 66 13.68 11.71 0.83
CA GLN A 66 13.27 11.08 2.08
C GLN A 66 12.31 9.90 1.84
N VAL A 67 11.46 10.03 0.82
CA VAL A 67 10.55 8.97 0.38
C VAL A 67 11.35 7.79 -0.16
N ILE A 68 12.35 8.07 -1.01
CA ILE A 68 13.27 7.07 -1.56
C ILE A 68 14.04 6.39 -0.42
N ASP A 69 14.61 7.14 0.51
CA ASP A 69 15.34 6.59 1.67
C ASP A 69 14.45 5.68 2.52
N THR A 70 13.19 6.07 2.73
CA THR A 70 12.21 5.25 3.47
C THR A 70 11.92 3.95 2.71
N ALA A 71 11.65 4.04 1.40
CA ALA A 71 11.38 2.88 0.56
C ALA A 71 12.56 1.90 0.51
N CYS A 72 13.80 2.41 0.39
CA CYS A 72 15.02 1.59 0.43
C CYS A 72 15.16 0.88 1.77
N LYS A 73 15.00 1.58 2.90
CA LYS A 73 15.06 0.96 4.24
C LYS A 73 14.02 -0.15 4.43
N LEU A 74 12.80 0.06 3.92
CA LEU A 74 11.72 -0.91 3.99
C LEU A 74 11.98 -2.15 3.11
N HIS A 75 12.59 -1.93 1.95
CA HIS A 75 12.98 -2.99 1.01
C HIS A 75 14.13 -3.85 1.55
N ASP A 76 15.26 -3.23 1.93
CA ASP A 76 16.53 -3.93 2.18
C ASP A 76 16.47 -4.95 3.32
N LYS A 77 15.54 -4.77 4.24
CA LYS A 77 15.40 -5.63 5.43
C LYS A 77 14.03 -6.29 5.53
N ASN A 78 13.23 -6.24 4.46
CA ASN A 78 11.84 -6.68 4.43
C ASN A 78 11.03 -6.12 5.64
N TYR A 79 11.36 -4.89 6.07
CA TYR A 79 10.78 -4.28 7.26
C TYR A 79 9.33 -3.86 7.07
N PHE A 80 8.89 -3.71 5.82
CA PHE A 80 7.49 -3.53 5.53
C PHE A 80 6.66 -4.80 5.78
N GLY A 81 7.32 -5.97 5.78
CA GLY A 81 6.67 -7.25 6.01
C GLY A 81 5.94 -7.81 4.79
N ASN A 82 5.14 -8.85 5.02
CA ASN A 82 4.42 -9.55 3.96
C ASN A 82 3.25 -8.72 3.44
N TYR A 83 3.05 -8.76 2.12
CA TYR A 83 1.93 -8.16 1.45
C TYR A 83 0.61 -8.77 1.92
N ASN A 84 -0.31 -7.91 2.35
CA ASN A 84 -1.66 -8.28 2.74
C ASN A 84 -2.65 -7.32 2.11
N LEU A 85 -3.63 -7.84 1.37
CA LEU A 85 -4.60 -7.03 0.62
C LEU A 85 -5.37 -6.02 1.48
N ILE A 86 -5.61 -6.33 2.76
CA ILE A 86 -6.44 -5.54 3.67
C ILE A 86 -5.58 -4.60 4.52
N ASN A 87 -4.51 -5.11 5.13
CA ASN A 87 -3.78 -4.42 6.20
C ASN A 87 -2.34 -4.03 5.84
N ASN A 88 -1.82 -4.45 4.69
CA ASN A 88 -0.43 -4.18 4.30
C ASN A 88 -0.24 -4.26 2.77
N ASN A 89 -1.02 -3.45 2.05
CA ASN A 89 -1.06 -3.45 0.58
C ASN A 89 -0.21 -2.31 -0.01
N CYS A 90 -0.35 -2.08 -1.32
CA CYS A 90 0.37 -1.02 -2.04
C CYS A 90 0.08 0.39 -1.49
N GLU A 91 -1.17 0.72 -1.12
CA GLU A 91 -1.50 2.04 -0.58
C GLU A 91 -0.88 2.26 0.79
N HIS A 92 -0.85 1.24 1.65
CA HIS A 92 -0.15 1.32 2.94
C HIS A 92 1.34 1.60 2.74
N PHE A 93 1.95 0.99 1.71
CA PHE A 93 3.36 1.20 1.43
C PHE A 93 3.65 2.64 0.99
N VAL A 94 2.91 3.15 0.01
CA VAL A 94 3.17 4.51 -0.52
C VAL A 94 2.81 5.59 0.50
N THR A 95 1.72 5.42 1.27
CA THR A 95 1.35 6.37 2.35
C THR A 95 2.38 6.37 3.47
N PHE A 96 2.93 5.20 3.83
CA PHE A 96 3.99 5.12 4.83
C PHE A 96 5.29 5.75 4.32
N CYS A 97 5.67 5.48 3.07
CA CYS A 97 6.86 6.10 2.48
C CYS A 97 6.74 7.63 2.42
N GLN A 98 5.55 8.16 2.13
CA GLN A 98 5.30 9.59 1.98
C GLN A 98 5.07 10.32 3.30
N MET A 99 4.51 9.66 4.32
CA MET A 99 3.96 10.32 5.52
C MET A 99 4.18 9.57 6.84
N ASP A 100 4.80 8.40 6.83
CA ASP A 100 4.92 7.50 8.00
C ASP A 100 3.55 7.04 8.56
N ILE A 101 2.51 7.01 7.72
CA ILE A 101 1.16 6.57 8.06
C ILE A 101 0.83 5.31 7.26
N HIS A 102 0.38 4.25 7.92
CA HIS A 102 -0.18 3.07 7.26
C HIS A 102 -1.67 3.31 6.97
N SER A 103 -1.99 3.79 5.77
CA SER A 103 -3.39 4.04 5.36
C SER A 103 -3.68 3.49 3.97
N SER A 104 -4.94 3.13 3.74
CA SER A 104 -5.44 2.61 2.47
C SER A 104 -6.92 2.92 2.30
N GLU A 105 -7.21 3.78 1.33
CA GLU A 105 -8.57 4.11 0.89
C GLU A 105 -9.22 2.89 0.21
N GLN A 106 -8.43 1.99 -0.38
CA GLN A 106 -8.93 0.74 -0.95
C GLN A 106 -9.60 -0.15 0.09
N THR A 107 -9.09 -0.14 1.34
CA THR A 107 -9.50 -1.10 2.38
C THR A 107 -10.27 -0.45 3.52
N ALA A 108 -10.36 0.89 3.56
CA ALA A 108 -11.05 1.65 4.61
C ALA A 108 -12.44 1.10 4.97
N PHE A 109 -13.25 0.70 3.98
CA PHE A 109 -14.57 0.11 4.24
C PHE A 109 -14.48 -1.25 4.93
N VAL A 110 -13.61 -2.14 4.43
CA VAL A 110 -13.42 -3.49 4.99
C VAL A 110 -12.89 -3.39 6.42
N SER A 111 -11.89 -2.53 6.64
CA SER A 111 -11.33 -2.28 7.97
C SER A 111 -12.37 -1.71 8.96
N ASP A 112 -13.26 -0.83 8.52
CA ASP A 112 -14.36 -0.32 9.36
C ASP A 112 -15.36 -1.43 9.74
N CYS A 113 -15.72 -2.30 8.79
CA CYS A 113 -16.56 -3.46 9.04
C CYS A 113 -15.90 -4.44 10.02
N GLU A 114 -14.62 -4.77 9.83
CA GLU A 114 -13.87 -5.67 10.72
C GLU A 114 -13.85 -5.13 12.14
N ARG A 115 -13.61 -3.82 12.31
CA ARG A 115 -13.64 -3.14 13.61
C ARG A 115 -15.01 -3.27 14.28
N LYS A 116 -16.09 -2.96 13.56
CA LYS A 116 -17.47 -3.08 14.09
C LYS A 116 -17.83 -4.51 14.49
N ILE A 117 -17.41 -5.50 13.70
CA ILE A 117 -17.61 -6.91 14.03
C ILE A 117 -16.86 -7.28 15.32
N LYS A 118 -15.62 -6.79 15.48
CA LYS A 118 -14.83 -7.03 16.68
C LYS A 118 -15.48 -6.40 17.92
N GLU A 119 -15.91 -5.15 17.82
CA GLU A 119 -16.64 -4.44 18.88
C GLU A 119 -17.91 -5.20 19.28
N ALA A 120 -18.71 -5.67 18.31
CA ALA A 120 -19.91 -6.44 18.56
C ALA A 120 -19.64 -7.80 19.24
N LYS A 121 -18.56 -8.48 18.87
CA LYS A 121 -18.11 -9.73 19.53
C LYS A 121 -17.71 -9.47 20.97
N GLU A 122 -16.92 -8.43 21.24
CA GLU A 122 -16.51 -8.04 22.59
C GLU A 122 -17.73 -7.69 23.46
N TRP A 123 -18.69 -6.97 22.89
CA TRP A 123 -19.93 -6.62 23.59
C TRP A 123 -20.76 -7.87 23.94
N THR A 124 -20.90 -8.79 22.98
CA THR A 124 -21.59 -10.07 23.19
C THR A 124 -20.91 -10.90 24.30
N MET A 125 -19.57 -10.97 24.32
CA MET A 125 -18.85 -11.70 25.36
C MET A 125 -19.06 -11.10 26.75
N LYS A 126 -19.08 -9.76 26.87
CA LYS A 126 -19.36 -9.08 28.15
C LYS A 126 -20.79 -9.32 28.65
N LEU A 127 -21.76 -9.45 27.74
CA LEU A 127 -23.14 -9.80 28.10
C LEU A 127 -23.21 -11.23 28.65
N LEU A 128 -22.53 -12.19 27.98
CA LEU A 128 -22.52 -13.58 28.40
C LEU A 128 -21.82 -13.81 29.75
N GLN A 129 -20.83 -12.98 30.11
CA GLN A 129 -20.14 -13.04 31.42
C GLN A 129 -20.90 -12.37 32.56
N ARG A 130 -21.96 -11.61 32.26
CA ARG A 130 -22.81 -10.92 33.25
C ARG A 130 -24.04 -11.75 33.68
N ASN A 131 -24.27 -12.89 33.04
CA ASN A 131 -25.30 -13.88 33.38
C ASN A 131 -24.65 -15.12 33.97
#